data_AF-C7J6B5-F1
#
_entry.id   AF-C7J6B5-F1
#
_cell.length_a   1.000
_cell.length_b   1.000
_cell.length_c   1.000
_cell.angle_alpha   90.00
_cell.angle_beta   90.00
_cell.angle_gamma   90.00
#
_symmetry.space_group_name_H-M   'P 1'
#
loop_
_entity.id
_entity.type
_entity.pdbx_description
1 polymer ?
#
loop_
_entity_poly.entity_id
_entity_poly.type
_entity_poly.pdbx_seq_one_letter_code
_entity_poly.pdbx_strand_id
1 'polypeptide(L)' 'MIDLAAKHGVTAEIEVIGADYVNTAMERLAKADVRYRFVIDIGNTLKDAIEVVSREIPSIA' A
#
# COMPACT_ATOMS: atom_id res chain seq x y z
N MET A 1 -4.95 23.25 1.05
CA MET A 1 -3.94 22.74 0.08
C MET A 1 -4.50 21.59 -0.75
N ILE A 2 -5.07 20.56 -0.12
CA ILE A 2 -5.75 19.45 -0.82
C ILE A 2 -6.88 19.94 -1.74
N ASP A 3 -7.71 20.87 -1.28
CA ASP A 3 -8.81 21.41 -2.12
C ASP A 3 -8.29 22.15 -3.36
N LEU A 4 -7.13 22.79 -3.25
CA LEU A 4 -6.49 23.49 -4.37
C LEU A 4 -5.94 22.48 -5.38
N ALA A 5 -5.27 21.43 -4.89
CA ALA A 5 -4.75 20.35 -5.71
C ALA A 5 -5.89 19.63 -6.47
N ALA A 6 -7.00 19.32 -5.77
CA ALA A 6 -8.19 18.73 -6.37
C ALA A 6 -8.82 19.62 -7.45
N LYS A 7 -8.94 20.94 -7.20
CA LYS A 7 -9.49 21.90 -8.17
C LYS A 7 -8.65 22.05 -9.44
N HIS A 8 -7.33 21.85 -9.35
CA HIS A 8 -6.41 22.06 -10.48
C HIS A 8 -5.87 20.75 -11.06
N GLY A 9 -6.39 19.59 -10.63
CA GLY A 9 -5.94 18.29 -11.11
C GLY A 9 -4.48 17.98 -10.77
N VAL A 10 -3.94 18.54 -9.68
CA VAL A 10 -2.57 18.26 -9.24
C VAL A 10 -2.54 16.89 -8.58
N THR A 11 -2.01 15.91 -9.30
CA THR A 11 -1.84 14.53 -8.82
C THR A 11 -0.37 14.19 -8.68
N ALA A 12 -0.03 13.37 -7.68
CA ALA A 12 1.30 12.78 -7.58
C ALA A 12 1.39 11.54 -8.46
N GLU A 13 2.51 11.36 -9.14
CA GLU A 13 2.88 10.06 -9.69
C GLU A 13 3.33 9.16 -8.52
N ILE A 14 2.79 7.94 -8.46
CA ILE A 14 2.97 7.04 -7.34
C ILE A 14 3.24 5.60 -7.80
N GLU A 15 4.05 4.90 -7.01
CA GLU A 15 4.18 3.43 -7.05
C GLU A 15 3.34 2.84 -5.92
N VAL A 16 2.27 2.13 -6.25
CA VAL A 16 1.44 1.43 -5.27
C VAL A 16 2.08 0.10 -4.91
N ILE A 17 2.28 -0.16 -3.62
CA ILE A 17 2.88 -1.39 -3.09
C ILE A 17 1.97 -2.05 -2.05
N GLY A 18 2.08 -3.37 -1.95
CA GLY A 18 1.48 -4.13 -0.85
C GLY A 18 2.21 -3.92 0.47
N ALA A 19 1.52 -4.17 1.58
CA ALA A 19 2.10 -4.12 2.92
C ALA A 19 3.24 -5.14 3.14
N ASP A 20 3.18 -6.29 2.46
CA ASP A 20 4.22 -7.32 2.44
C ASP A 20 5.53 -6.85 1.78
N TYR A 21 5.44 -5.91 0.84
CA TYR A 21 6.57 -5.38 0.08
C TYR A 21 7.28 -4.19 0.76
N VAL A 22 6.80 -3.73 1.93
CA VAL A 22 7.31 -2.52 2.60
C VAL A 22 8.82 -2.55 2.84
N ASN A 23 9.37 -3.66 3.32
CA ASN A 23 10.81 -3.74 3.64
C ASN A 23 11.67 -3.55 2.38
N THR A 24 11.30 -4.20 1.27
CA THR A 24 11.98 -4.03 -0.02
C THR A 24 11.82 -2.61 -0.56
N ALA A 25 10.64 -2.00 -0.41
CA ALA A 25 10.43 -0.60 -0.80
C ALA A 25 11.31 0.38 0.00
N MET A 26 11.54 0.12 1.29
CA MET A 26 12.44 0.93 2.12
C MET A 26 13.90 0.84 1.66
N GLU A 27 14.37 -0.35 1.26
CA GLU A 27 15.71 -0.51 0.68
C GLU A 27 15.86 0.21 -0.67
N ARG A 28 14.84 0.16 -1.52
CA ARG A 28 14.80 0.89 -2.79
C ARG A 28 14.80 2.41 -2.57
N LEU A 29 14.01 2.89 -1.62
CA LEU A 29 13.96 4.30 -1.23
C LEU A 29 15.33 4.81 -0.78
N ALA A 30 16.06 4.03 0.02
CA ALA A 30 17.42 4.38 0.45
C ALA A 30 18.41 4.51 -0.72
N LYS A 31 18.16 3.80 -1.83
CA LYS A 31 18.95 3.87 -3.07
C LYS A 31 18.42 4.91 -4.08
N ALA A 32 17.41 5.71 -3.70
CA ALA A 32 16.67 6.60 -4.59
C ALA A 32 16.02 5.91 -5.81
N ASP A 33 15.81 4.59 -5.72
CA ASP A 33 15.10 3.79 -6.72
C ASP A 33 13.59 3.86 -6.48
N VAL A 34 13.00 5.02 -6.76
CA VAL A 34 11.56 5.25 -6.67
C VAL A 34 11.13 6.29 -7.69
N ARG A 35 9.99 6.08 -8.33
CA ARG A 35 9.30 7.08 -9.15
C ARG A 35 8.52 8.02 -8.25
N TYR A 36 9.23 9.00 -7.71
CA TYR A 36 8.74 10.09 -6.86
C TYR A 36 8.18 9.68 -5.50
N ARG A 37 7.24 8.73 -5.41
CA ARG A 37 6.60 8.35 -4.14
C ARG A 37 6.05 6.93 -4.14
N PHE A 38 6.28 6.21 -3.04
CA PHE A 38 5.56 4.98 -2.72
C PHE A 38 4.24 5.28 -1.99
N VAL A 39 3.19 4.51 -2.29
CA VAL A 39 1.93 4.49 -1.56
C VAL A 39 1.61 3.04 -1.19
N ILE A 40 1.36 2.78 0.09
CA ILE A 40 1.04 1.43 0.56
C ILE A 40 -0.48 1.24 0.55
N ASP A 41 -0.96 0.22 -0.16
CA ASP A 41 -2.38 -0.13 -0.19
C ASP A 41 -2.75 -1.06 0.96
N ILE A 42 -3.01 -0.45 2.12
CA ILE A 42 -3.39 -1.19 3.33
C ILE A 42 -4.77 -1.85 3.19
N GLY A 43 -5.70 -1.19 2.50
CA GLY A 43 -7.10 -1.63 2.42
C GLY A 43 -7.25 -2.95 1.67
N ASN A 44 -6.51 -3.12 0.57
CA ASN A 44 -6.53 -4.36 -0.19
C ASN A 44 -5.58 -5.41 0.41
N THR A 45 -4.38 -5.01 0.87
CA THR A 45 -3.37 -6.00 1.27
C THR A 45 -3.68 -6.70 2.61
N LEU A 46 -4.26 -6.00 3.59
CA LEU A 46 -4.58 -6.63 4.88
C LEU A 46 -5.84 -7.49 4.82
N LYS A 47 -6.74 -7.21 3.89
CA LYS A 47 -7.99 -7.97 3.73
C LYS A 47 -7.69 -9.41 3.33
N ASP A 48 -6.75 -9.61 2.42
CA ASP A 48 -6.32 -10.95 2.00
C ASP A 48 -5.73 -11.76 3.16
N ALA A 49 -4.95 -11.11 4.04
CA ALA A 49 -4.41 -11.74 5.25
C ALA A 49 -5.53 -12.15 6.24
N ILE A 50 -6.56 -11.31 6.40
CA ILE A 50 -7.70 -11.60 7.31
C ILE A 50 -8.59 -12.70 6.75
N GLU A 51 -8.83 -12.74 5.43
CA GLU A 51 -9.61 -13.80 4.79
C GLU A 51 -8.92 -15.17 4.87
N VAL A 52 -7.59 -15.22 4.77
CA VAL A 52 -6.81 -16.46 4.97
C VAL A 52 -6.94 -16.96 6.40
N VAL A 53 -6.73 -16.09 7.41
CA VAL A 53 -6.88 -16.46 8.83
C VAL A 53 -8.29 -16.94 9.15
N SER A 54 -9.32 -16.31 8.56
CA SER A 54 -10.72 -16.70 8.77
C SER A 54 -11.07 -18.06 8.16
N ARG A 55 -10.36 -18.50 7.13
CA ARG A 55 -10.55 -19.83 6.50
C ARG A 55 -9.82 -20.95 7.24
N GLU A 56 -8.78 -20.63 8.01
CA GLU A 56 -7.95 -21.61 8.74
C GLU A 56 -8.49 -22.00 10.13
N ILE A 57 -9.57 -21.35 10.63
CA ILE A 57 -10.25 -21.74 11.88
C ILE A 57 -11.64 -22.35 11.63
N PRO A 58 -11.79 -23.53 10.99
CA PRO A 58 -13.10 -24.15 10.77
C PRO A 58 -13.58 -25.14 11.86
N SER A 59 -13.03 -25.18 13.09
CA SER A 59 -13.34 -26.28 14.03
C SER A 59 -13.53 -25.93 15.52
N ILE A 60 -14.19 -24.81 15.86
CA ILE A 60 -14.71 -24.59 17.24
C ILE A 60 -16.18 -24.15 17.20
N ALA A 61 -16.99 -24.81 16.37
CA ALA A 61 -18.45 -24.78 16.49
C ALA A 61 -18.97 -26.21 16.60
#